data_AF-A0AAE4JWW8-F1
#
_entry.id   AF-A0AAE4JWW8-F1
#
_cell.length_a   1.000
_cell.length_b   1.000
_cell.length_c   1.000
_cell.angle_alpha   90.00
_cell.angle_beta   90.00
_cell.angle_gamma   90.00
#
_symmetry.space_group_name_H-M   'P 1'
#
loop_
_entity.id
_entity.type
_entity.pdbx_description
1 polymer ?
#
loop_
_entity_poly.entity_id
_entity_poly.type
_entity_poly.pdbx_seq_one_letter_code
_entity_poly.pdbx_strand_id
1 'polypeptide(L)'
;KYLHQVNGNKPEQEWPIYCIKLAPYAPEQNPIEAVWLQVKNFLRKVWHLLKTFKITKYLFELFLGYFVLHSSHLTMYGIFS
;
A
#
# COMPACT_ATOMS: atom_id res chain seq x y z
N LYS A 1 -1.90 -10.15 -21.07
CA LYS A 1 -0.77 -9.53 -21.81
C LYS A 1 0.23 -8.84 -20.88
N TYR A 2 -0.18 -7.86 -20.06
CA TYR A 2 0.74 -7.16 -19.14
C TYR A 2 1.46 -8.10 -18.14
N LEU A 3 0.72 -8.94 -17.42
CA LEU A 3 1.33 -9.85 -16.43
C LEU A 3 2.32 -10.85 -17.05
N HIS A 4 2.05 -11.35 -18.25
CA HIS A 4 3.04 -12.16 -18.96
C HIS A 4 4.33 -11.39 -19.21
N GLN A 5 4.25 -10.14 -19.69
CA GLN A 5 5.44 -9.33 -19.95
C GLN A 5 6.23 -9.05 -18.66
N VAL A 6 5.55 -8.67 -17.59
CA VAL A 6 6.17 -8.40 -16.28
C VAL A 6 6.83 -9.65 -15.69
N ASN A 7 6.23 -10.83 -15.90
CA ASN A 7 6.80 -12.11 -15.47
C ASN A 7 7.80 -12.71 -16.49
N GLY A 8 8.26 -11.95 -17.49
CA GLY A 8 9.26 -12.41 -18.46
C GLY A 8 8.78 -13.48 -19.44
N ASN A 9 7.49 -13.48 -19.77
CA ASN A 9 6.79 -14.46 -20.62
C ASN A 9 6.88 -15.91 -20.13
N LYS A 10 7.16 -16.11 -18.83
CA LYS A 10 7.12 -17.43 -18.19
C LYS A 10 5.71 -18.03 -18.17
N PRO A 11 5.60 -19.37 -18.11
CA PRO A 11 4.32 -20.03 -17.84
C PRO A 11 3.77 -19.59 -16.47
N GLU A 12 2.44 -19.55 -16.33
CA GLU A 12 1.75 -19.01 -15.14
C GLU A 12 2.17 -19.68 -13.83
N GLN A 13 2.52 -20.96 -13.89
CA GLN A 13 2.99 -21.75 -12.75
C GLN A 13 4.34 -21.27 -12.19
N GLU A 14 5.11 -20.52 -12.97
CA GLU A 14 6.45 -20.02 -12.61
C GLU A 14 6.45 -18.50 -12.38
N TRP A 15 5.28 -17.87 -12.25
CA TRP A 15 5.21 -16.43 -12.08
C TRP A 15 5.76 -15.98 -10.72
N PRO A 16 6.72 -15.04 -10.68
CA PRO A 16 7.12 -14.39 -9.43
C PRO A 16 6.11 -13.34 -8.96
N ILE A 17 5.31 -12.76 -9.86
CA ILE A 17 4.38 -11.68 -9.56
C ILE A 17 2.96 -12.08 -9.98
N TYR A 18 2.03 -12.02 -9.03
CA TYR A 18 0.62 -12.31 -9.22
C TYR A 18 -0.23 -11.05 -9.08
N CYS A 19 -1.33 -10.99 -9.81
CA CYS A 19 -2.35 -9.95 -9.61
C CYS A 19 -3.57 -10.57 -8.94
N ILE A 20 -3.89 -10.09 -7.74
CA ILE A 20 -5.04 -10.55 -6.97
C ILE A 20 -6.19 -9.60 -7.23
N LYS A 21 -7.33 -10.16 -7.66
CA LYS A 21 -8.57 -9.39 -7.81
C LYS A 21 -9.26 -9.30 -6.46
N LEU A 22 -9.38 -8.09 -5.93
CA LEU A 22 -10.09 -7.81 -4.69
C LEU A 22 -11.60 -7.64 -4.94
N ALA A 23 -12.41 -7.90 -3.91
CA ALA A 23 -13.85 -7.70 -3.98
C ALA A 23 -14.18 -6.19 -4.10
N PRO A 24 -15.22 -5.82 -4.87
CA PRO A 24 -15.67 -4.44 -4.91
C PRO A 24 -16.19 -4.02 -3.53
N TYR A 25 -15.98 -2.75 -3.16
CA TYR A 25 -16.43 -2.16 -1.89
C TYR A 25 -15.89 -2.84 -0.62
N ALA A 26 -14.79 -3.59 -0.72
CA ALA A 26 -14.13 -4.26 0.40
C ALA A 26 -12.74 -3.65 0.69
N PRO A 27 -12.65 -2.39 1.14
CA PRO A 27 -11.38 -1.72 1.39
C PRO A 27 -10.51 -2.42 2.42
N GLU A 28 -11.11 -3.19 3.34
CA GLU A 28 -10.42 -4.02 4.32
C GLU A 28 -9.52 -5.09 3.68
N GLN A 29 -9.82 -5.51 2.44
CA GLN A 29 -8.96 -6.42 1.70
C GLN A 29 -7.72 -5.71 1.17
N ASN A 30 -7.77 -4.41 0.88
CA ASN A 30 -6.65 -3.69 0.29
C ASN A 30 -5.74 -3.07 1.38
N PRO A 31 -4.57 -3.66 1.68
CA PRO A 31 -3.73 -3.20 2.80
C PRO A 31 -3.27 -1.74 2.63
N ILE A 32 -3.18 -1.24 1.39
CA ILE A 32 -2.81 0.15 1.14
C ILE A 32 -3.84 1.14 1.69
N GLU A 33 -5.12 0.76 1.77
CA GLU A 33 -6.18 1.61 2.33
C GLU A 33 -5.94 1.86 3.82
N ALA A 34 -5.47 0.84 4.55
CA ALA A 34 -5.09 0.98 5.95
C ALA A 34 -3.90 1.93 6.12
N VAL A 35 -2.88 1.83 5.24
CA VAL A 35 -1.74 2.76 5.21
C VAL A 35 -2.22 4.19 4.97
N TRP A 36 -3.03 4.39 3.92
CA TRP A 36 -3.55 5.70 3.57
C TRP A 36 -4.42 6.28 4.67
N LEU A 37 -5.25 5.49 5.34
CA LEU A 37 -6.07 5.94 6.46
C LEU A 37 -5.19 6.47 7.59
N GLN A 38 -4.12 5.76 7.96
CA GLN A 38 -3.22 6.17 9.03
C GLN A 38 -2.46 7.44 8.67
N VAL A 39 -1.90 7.54 7.47
CA VAL A 39 -1.20 8.74 7.01
C VAL A 39 -2.15 9.95 6.96
N LYS A 40 -3.36 9.77 6.41
CA LYS A 40 -4.39 10.83 6.37
C LYS A 40 -4.76 11.29 7.79
N ASN A 41 -4.93 10.37 8.73
CA ASN A 41 -5.24 10.71 10.12
C ASN A 41 -4.09 11.48 10.79
N PHE A 42 -2.84 11.12 10.52
CA PHE A 42 -1.69 11.89 10.97
C PHE A 42 -1.69 13.31 10.39
N LEU A 43 -1.78 13.44 9.07
CA LEU A 43 -1.78 14.74 8.39
C LEU A 43 -2.94 15.64 8.87
N ARG A 44 -4.11 15.06 9.14
CA ARG A 44 -5.24 15.78 9.74
C ARG A 44 -4.93 16.35 11.12
N LYS A 45 -4.12 15.69 11.96
CA LYS A 45 -3.75 16.22 13.28
C LYS A 45 -2.82 17.44 13.16
N VAL A 46 -1.98 17.48 12.13
CA VAL A 46 -1.01 18.55 11.87
C VAL A 46 -1.45 19.51 10.76
N TRP A 47 -2.75 19.53 10.41
CA TRP A 47 -3.28 20.24 9.24
C TRP A 47 -2.89 21.72 9.19
N HIS A 48 -2.79 22.37 10.36
CA HIS A 48 -2.44 23.78 10.50
C HIS A 48 -1.02 24.10 10.00
N LEU A 49 -0.12 23.10 9.98
CA LEU A 49 1.26 23.20 9.46
C LEU A 49 1.33 22.97 7.94
N LEU A 50 0.29 22.40 7.32
CA LEU A 50 0.28 21.99 5.91
C LEU A 50 -0.03 23.17 4.96
N LYS A 51 0.82 24.21 4.97
CA LYS A 51 0.60 25.43 4.17
C LYS A 51 0.90 25.28 2.68
N THR A 52 1.67 24.26 2.31
CA THR A 52 2.02 23.98 0.90
C THR A 52 2.02 22.48 0.65
N PHE A 53 1.79 22.10 -0.61
CA PHE A 53 1.88 20.70 -1.01
C PHE A 53 3.25 20.09 -0.74
N LYS A 54 4.33 20.90 -0.82
CA LYS A 54 5.69 20.46 -0.51
C LYS A 54 5.81 19.97 0.94
N ILE A 55 5.22 20.69 1.90
CA ILE A 55 5.22 20.31 3.31
C ILE A 55 4.37 19.04 3.51
N THR A 56 3.19 18.98 2.89
CA THR A 56 2.32 17.80 2.93
C THR A 56 3.04 16.56 2.42
N LYS A 57 3.72 16.66 1.28
CA LYS A 57 4.49 15.56 0.68
C LYS A 57 5.64 15.12 1.59
N TYR A 58 6.41 16.07 2.12
CA TYR A 58 7.51 15.75 3.04
C TYR A 58 7.04 14.99 4.29
N LEU A 59 5.98 15.47 4.94
CA LEU A 59 5.43 14.81 6.14
C LEU A 59 4.78 13.45 5.82
N PHE A 60 4.20 13.31 4.63
CA PHE A 60 3.69 12.03 4.13
C PHE A 60 4.83 11.01 3.96
N GLU A 61 5.90 11.38 3.27
CA GLU A 61 7.09 10.53 3.07
C GLU A 61 7.77 10.18 4.39
N LEU A 62 7.91 11.18 5.29
CA LEU A 62 8.45 10.98 6.64
C LEU A 62 7.62 9.95 7.42
N PHE A 63 6.29 10.09 7.42
CA PHE A 63 5.42 9.14 8.10
C PHE A 63 5.61 7.72 7.53
N LEU A 64 5.64 7.58 6.20
CA LEU A 64 5.86 6.28 5.56
C LEU A 64 7.22 5.67 5.91
N GLY A 65 8.26 6.48 6.11
CA GLY A 65 9.58 6.00 6.54
C GLY A 65 9.60 5.38 7.94
N TYR A 66 8.68 5.78 8.83
CA TYR A 66 8.52 5.20 10.18
C TYR A 66 7.35 4.21 10.27
N PHE A 67 6.55 4.10 9.21
CA PHE A 67 5.33 3.33 9.23
C PHE A 67 5.62 1.84 9.11
N VAL A 68 5.12 1.06 10.07
CA VAL A 68 5.19 -0.40 10.05
C VAL A 68 3.79 -0.95 9.81
N LEU A 69 3.63 -1.71 8.72
CA LEU A 69 2.43 -2.51 8.51
C LEU A 69 2.42 -3.66 9.52
N HIS A 70 1.45 -3.64 10.43
CA HIS A 70 1.26 -4.78 11.32
C HIS A 70 0.70 -5.98 10.53
N SER A 71 1.27 -7.16 10.83
CA SER A 71 1.07 -8.44 10.14
C SER A 71 -0.41 -8.83 9.93
N SER A 72 -1.33 -8.41 10.79
CA SER A 72 -2.77 -8.75 10.69
C SER A 72 -3.44 -8.33 9.37
N HIS A 73 -2.93 -7.31 8.67
CA HIS A 73 -3.43 -6.90 7.36
C HIS A 73 -2.79 -7.65 6.19
N LEU A 74 -1.67 -8.34 6.45
CA LEU A 74 -0.81 -8.96 5.47
C LEU A 74 -0.90 -10.48 5.49
N THR A 75 -1.41 -11.09 6.57
CA THR A 75 -1.64 -12.54 6.68
C THR A 75 -2.51 -13.10 5.56
N MET A 76 -3.46 -12.32 5.02
CA MET A 76 -4.27 -12.70 3.86
C MET A 76 -3.44 -12.91 2.58
N TYR A 77 -2.26 -12.29 2.49
CA TYR A 77 -1.38 -12.29 1.33
C TYR A 77 -0.17 -13.23 1.48
N GLY A 78 -0.10 -13.98 2.58
CA GLY A 78 0.96 -14.94 2.87
C GLY A 78 1.93 -14.47 3.97
N ILE A 79 2.88 -15.35 4.30
CA ILE A 79 3.96 -15.04 5.25
C ILE A 79 5.05 -14.30 4.47
N PHE A 80 5.18 -13.01 4.70
CA PHE A 80 6.36 -12.26 4.30
C PHE A 80 7.50 -12.73 5.22
N SER A 81 8.37 -13.60 4.70
CA SER A 81 9.62 -14.01 5.38
C SER A 81 10.72 -13.01 5.11
#